data_AF-A0A7S0KDF5-F1
#
_entry.id   AF-A0A7S0KDF5-F1
#
_cell.length_a   1.000
_cell.length_b   1.000
_cell.length_c   1.000
_cell.angle_alpha   90.00
_cell.angle_beta   90.00
_cell.angle_gamma   90.00
#
_symmetry.space_group_name_H-M   'P 1'
#
loop_
_entity.id
_entity.type
_entity.pdbx_description
1 polymer ?
#
loop_
_entity_poly.entity_id
_entity_poly.type
_entity_poly.pdbx_seq_one_letter_code
_entity_poly.pdbx_strand_id
1 'polypeptide(L)'
;SGVTGGALTISGGGGSTSAGGDVTVEAGSAAAGNGGALYLRGGTSASGTGGDVVIDAGDSTTLASTYEGVVHIAPNAASFVRIGESANKQVQTDIFGDVTVHGDLVTTSSMVYETTYSSYVNISTTQDGMFQQEVRSPTITGLDAEDDTTPTSTLTIDAGTGGGGKQV
;
A
#
# COMPACT_ATOMS: atom_id res chain seq x y z
N SER A 1 -15.14 6.83 40.15
CA SER A 1 -16.05 6.16 39.20
C SER A 1 -15.65 6.57 37.80
N GLY A 2 -15.17 5.64 36.98
CA GLY A 2 -14.95 5.90 35.56
C GLY A 2 -16.29 5.81 34.85
N VAL A 3 -16.71 6.87 34.15
CA VAL A 3 -17.87 6.82 33.26
C VAL A 3 -17.40 6.39 31.87
N THR A 4 -18.12 5.45 31.27
CA THR A 4 -17.90 5.07 29.86
C THR A 4 -18.38 6.20 28.96
N GLY A 5 -17.60 6.57 27.95
CA GLY A 5 -18.00 7.56 26.94
C GLY A 5 -19.17 7.08 26.06
N GLY A 6 -19.92 8.01 25.47
CA GLY A 6 -20.98 7.70 24.50
C GLY A 6 -20.44 7.44 23.10
N ALA A 7 -21.22 6.71 22.28
CA ALA A 7 -20.90 6.43 20.88
C ALA A 7 -21.63 7.40 19.93
N LEU A 8 -21.00 7.73 18.80
CA LEU A 8 -21.59 8.47 17.68
C LEU A 8 -21.51 7.62 16.42
N THR A 9 -22.60 7.55 15.67
CA THR A 9 -22.66 6.88 14.36
C THR A 9 -23.16 7.86 13.32
N ILE A 10 -22.46 7.94 12.19
CA ILE A 10 -22.85 8.71 11.01
C ILE A 10 -22.97 7.70 9.86
N SER A 11 -24.11 7.65 9.20
CA SER A 11 -24.34 6.72 8.08
C SER A 11 -25.22 7.35 7.00
N GLY A 12 -24.95 6.98 5.75
CA GLY A 12 -25.82 7.29 4.62
C GLY A 12 -27.10 6.47 4.66
N GLY A 13 -28.11 6.88 3.88
CA GLY A 13 -29.36 6.13 3.75
C GLY A 13 -29.16 4.86 2.92
N GLY A 14 -29.85 3.76 3.26
CA GLY A 14 -29.82 2.55 2.43
C GLY A 14 -30.67 2.70 1.16
N GLY A 15 -30.14 2.30 0.01
CA GLY A 15 -30.89 2.14 -1.23
C GLY A 15 -31.29 0.68 -1.40
N SER A 16 -32.59 0.38 -1.37
CA SER A 16 -33.07 -1.01 -1.49
C SER A 16 -33.08 -1.55 -2.92
N THR A 17 -33.25 -0.66 -3.90
CA THR A 17 -33.27 -0.97 -5.34
C THR A 17 -32.32 -0.07 -6.15
N SER A 18 -31.60 0.82 -5.45
CA SER A 18 -30.70 1.82 -5.99
C SER A 18 -29.44 1.90 -5.12
N ALA A 19 -28.45 2.70 -5.52
CA ALA A 19 -27.31 3.01 -4.65
C ALA A 19 -27.78 3.57 -3.29
N GLY A 20 -27.03 3.27 -2.24
CA GLY A 20 -27.15 3.96 -0.96
C GLY A 20 -26.78 5.44 -1.09
N GLY A 21 -27.15 6.24 -0.09
CA GLY A 21 -26.78 7.64 -0.01
C GLY A 21 -25.33 7.82 0.43
N ASP A 22 -24.67 8.80 -0.17
CA ASP A 22 -23.30 9.16 0.17
C ASP A 22 -23.20 9.85 1.55
N VAL A 23 -22.05 9.70 2.19
CA VAL A 23 -21.64 10.53 3.34
C VAL A 23 -20.36 11.24 2.96
N THR A 24 -20.39 12.57 2.99
CA THR A 24 -19.22 13.40 2.68
C THR A 24 -18.76 14.14 3.94
N VAL A 25 -17.48 14.00 4.28
CA VAL A 25 -16.84 14.71 5.39
C VAL A 25 -15.65 15.47 4.84
N GLU A 26 -15.72 16.80 4.88
CA GLU A 26 -14.72 17.68 4.29
C GLU A 26 -14.30 18.77 5.28
N ALA A 27 -13.02 19.13 5.25
CA ALA A 27 -12.57 20.32 5.94
C ALA A 27 -12.87 21.58 5.10
N GLY A 28 -13.09 22.72 5.76
CA GLY A 28 -13.46 23.96 5.08
C GLY A 28 -12.38 24.47 4.12
N SER A 29 -12.77 25.06 3.00
CA SER A 29 -11.84 25.72 2.08
C SER A 29 -11.56 27.18 2.49
N ALA A 30 -10.43 27.73 2.05
CA ALA A 30 -10.11 29.14 2.23
C ALA A 30 -9.68 29.75 0.88
N ALA A 31 -10.20 30.93 0.56
CA ALA A 31 -9.93 31.59 -0.72
C ALA A 31 -8.55 32.26 -0.80
N ALA A 32 -8.02 32.71 0.35
CA ALA A 32 -6.74 33.43 0.43
C ALA A 32 -5.77 32.83 1.46
N GLY A 33 -6.23 31.86 2.25
CA GLY A 33 -5.45 31.19 3.29
C GLY A 33 -5.42 29.68 3.08
N ASN A 34 -4.90 28.95 4.06
CA ASN A 34 -4.93 27.49 4.02
C ASN A 34 -6.36 26.99 4.28
N GLY A 35 -6.79 25.97 3.52
CA GLY A 35 -7.97 25.20 3.91
C GLY A 35 -7.81 24.56 5.29
N GLY A 36 -8.91 24.16 5.89
CA GLY A 36 -8.93 23.40 7.13
C GLY A 36 -8.33 22.02 6.97
N ALA A 37 -7.93 21.43 8.10
CA ALA A 37 -7.46 20.04 8.14
C ALA A 37 -8.58 19.12 8.66
N LEU A 38 -8.66 17.91 8.10
CA LEU A 38 -9.47 16.83 8.64
C LEU A 38 -8.56 15.90 9.44
N TYR A 39 -8.86 15.72 10.74
CA TYR A 39 -8.11 14.84 11.61
C TYR A 39 -8.96 13.62 12.00
N LEU A 40 -8.48 12.43 11.64
CA LEU A 40 -9.02 11.14 12.09
C LEU A 40 -8.00 10.50 13.03
N ARG A 41 -8.43 10.20 14.26
CA ARG A 41 -7.56 9.67 15.32
C ARG A 41 -8.37 8.79 16.25
N GLY A 42 -7.85 7.60 16.54
CA GLY A 42 -8.37 6.74 17.58
C GLY A 42 -8.05 7.26 18.99
N GLY A 43 -8.86 6.86 19.98
CA GLY A 43 -8.73 7.37 21.35
C GLY A 43 -7.38 7.06 21.99
N THR A 44 -6.95 7.81 22.99
CA THR A 44 -5.74 7.49 23.78
C THR A 44 -6.13 6.81 25.09
N SER A 45 -5.33 5.85 25.55
CA SER A 45 -5.48 5.25 26.88
C SER A 45 -4.19 5.41 27.68
N ALA A 46 -4.30 5.79 28.96
CA ALA A 46 -3.15 6.00 29.84
C ALA A 46 -2.59 4.68 30.43
N SER A 47 -3.42 3.64 30.48
CA SER A 47 -3.11 2.37 31.13
C SER A 47 -3.38 1.14 30.26
N GLY A 48 -3.77 1.35 29.00
CA GLY A 48 -4.09 0.30 28.04
C GLY A 48 -3.74 0.73 26.62
N THR A 49 -4.20 -0.02 25.63
CA THR A 49 -4.04 0.32 24.22
C THR A 49 -4.91 1.53 23.86
N GLY A 50 -4.40 2.42 22.99
CA GLY A 50 -5.24 3.41 22.34
C GLY A 50 -6.35 2.74 21.49
N GLY A 51 -7.26 3.54 20.98
CA GLY A 51 -8.24 3.12 19.99
C GLY A 51 -7.63 3.10 18.60
N ASP A 52 -8.14 2.20 17.77
CA ASP A 52 -7.72 2.05 16.39
C ASP A 52 -8.49 3.01 15.47
N VAL A 53 -7.92 3.26 14.30
CA VAL A 53 -8.64 3.84 13.15
C VAL A 53 -8.68 2.77 12.08
N VAL A 54 -9.87 2.27 11.78
CA VAL A 54 -10.09 1.30 10.71
C VAL A 54 -10.73 2.02 9.54
N ILE A 55 -10.13 1.89 8.36
CA ILE A 55 -10.66 2.41 7.10
C ILE A 55 -10.90 1.20 6.20
N ASP A 56 -12.16 0.99 5.85
CA ASP A 56 -12.63 -0.13 5.02
C ASP A 56 -13.51 0.45 3.91
N ALA A 57 -13.28 0.01 2.68
CA ALA A 57 -14.03 0.45 1.50
C ALA A 57 -15.22 -0.45 1.16
N GLY A 58 -15.41 -1.56 1.89
CA GLY A 58 -16.50 -2.51 1.71
C GLY A 58 -16.26 -3.50 0.57
N ASP A 59 -17.04 -4.58 0.54
CA ASP A 59 -16.98 -5.63 -0.46
C ASP A 59 -18.26 -5.71 -1.31
N SER A 60 -18.14 -6.24 -2.53
CA SER A 60 -19.32 -6.64 -3.29
C SER A 60 -19.77 -8.03 -2.86
N THR A 61 -20.96 -8.13 -2.28
CA THR A 61 -21.57 -9.40 -1.85
C THR A 61 -22.11 -10.24 -3.01
N THR A 62 -22.09 -9.72 -4.24
CA THR A 62 -22.46 -10.48 -5.43
C THR A 62 -21.23 -10.77 -6.29
N LEU A 63 -21.08 -12.03 -6.69
CA LEU A 63 -20.03 -12.53 -7.60
C LEU A 63 -20.07 -11.90 -9.01
N ALA A 64 -21.04 -11.00 -9.26
CA ALA A 64 -21.24 -10.33 -10.55
C ALA A 64 -20.55 -8.96 -10.64
N SER A 65 -20.05 -8.40 -9.53
CA SER A 65 -19.26 -7.18 -9.55
C SER A 65 -17.78 -7.51 -9.44
N THR A 66 -16.98 -7.00 -10.37
CA THR A 66 -15.51 -7.01 -10.30
C THR A 66 -14.95 -5.86 -9.47
N TYR A 67 -15.81 -5.05 -8.83
CA TYR A 67 -15.39 -3.93 -7.99
C TYR A 67 -15.44 -4.33 -6.52
N GLU A 68 -14.26 -4.49 -5.95
CA GLU A 68 -14.03 -4.39 -4.52
C GLU A 68 -14.06 -2.91 -4.11
N GLY A 69 -14.37 -2.63 -2.85
CA GLY A 69 -14.22 -1.28 -2.33
C GLY A 69 -12.76 -0.84 -2.43
N VAL A 70 -12.54 0.37 -2.93
CA VAL A 70 -11.20 0.96 -3.04
C VAL A 70 -11.06 2.15 -2.10
N VAL A 71 -9.97 2.16 -1.32
CA VAL A 71 -9.52 3.36 -0.60
C VAL A 71 -8.60 4.17 -1.53
N HIS A 72 -9.13 5.25 -2.10
CA HIS A 72 -8.34 6.18 -2.92
C HIS A 72 -7.75 7.29 -2.04
N ILE A 73 -6.43 7.45 -2.02
CA ILE A 73 -5.74 8.51 -1.28
C ILE A 73 -5.05 9.45 -2.27
N ALA A 74 -5.80 10.38 -2.88
CA ALA A 74 -5.24 11.51 -3.62
C ALA A 74 -6.22 12.61 -4.05
N PRO A 75 -5.80 13.90 -4.05
CA PRO A 75 -6.28 14.90 -4.99
C PRO A 75 -5.28 15.09 -6.16
N ASN A 76 -5.85 15.54 -7.27
CA ASN A 76 -5.31 15.95 -8.59
C ASN A 76 -4.02 16.82 -8.67
N ALA A 77 -3.21 16.97 -7.60
CA ALA A 77 -1.96 17.74 -7.64
C ALA A 77 -0.74 17.01 -7.04
N ALA A 78 -0.85 16.47 -5.82
CA ALA A 78 0.16 15.60 -5.21
C ALA A 78 -0.40 15.02 -3.91
N SER A 79 -0.05 13.77 -3.60
CA SER A 79 -0.42 13.12 -2.35
C SER A 79 0.81 12.52 -1.70
N PHE A 80 0.94 12.73 -0.40
CA PHE A 80 1.95 12.07 0.41
C PHE A 80 1.24 11.22 1.46
N VAL A 81 1.61 9.94 1.53
CA VAL A 81 1.14 9.03 2.57
C VAL A 81 2.36 8.71 3.44
N ARG A 82 2.27 9.05 4.74
CA ARG A 82 3.28 8.67 5.74
C ARG A 82 2.68 7.60 6.64
N ILE A 83 3.36 6.47 6.77
CA ILE A 83 2.92 5.32 7.57
C ILE A 83 4.09 4.89 8.43
N GLY A 84 3.82 4.53 9.69
CA GLY A 84 4.84 4.01 10.60
C GLY A 84 5.89 5.04 11.04
N GLU A 85 5.59 6.33 11.01
CA GLU A 85 6.53 7.37 11.46
C GLU A 85 6.49 7.51 13.00
N SER A 86 7.64 7.34 13.66
CA SER A 86 7.81 7.64 15.08
C SER A 86 9.20 8.21 15.34
N ALA A 87 9.24 9.31 16.09
CA ALA A 87 10.50 9.98 16.44
C ALA A 87 11.37 9.17 17.41
N ASN A 88 10.81 8.17 18.10
CA ASN A 88 11.45 7.54 19.25
C ASN A 88 11.58 6.02 19.16
N LYS A 89 10.95 5.38 18.17
CA LYS A 89 10.89 3.91 18.04
C LYS A 89 10.72 3.53 16.58
N GLN A 90 11.22 2.36 16.19
CA GLN A 90 10.81 1.74 14.93
C GLN A 90 9.33 1.32 15.04
N VAL A 91 8.55 1.63 14.00
CA VAL A 91 7.16 1.16 13.87
C VAL A 91 7.15 0.14 12.75
N GLN A 92 6.91 -1.12 13.11
CA GLN A 92 6.67 -2.15 12.12
C GLN A 92 5.38 -1.81 11.35
N THR A 93 5.46 -1.86 10.02
CA THR A 93 4.32 -1.68 9.13
C THR A 93 4.30 -2.87 8.18
N ASP A 94 3.22 -3.64 8.24
CA ASP A 94 3.03 -4.82 7.40
C ASP A 94 2.02 -4.48 6.28
N ILE A 95 2.34 -4.87 5.04
CA ILE A 95 1.42 -4.81 3.89
C ILE A 95 1.20 -6.24 3.43
N PHE A 96 -0.04 -6.69 3.46
CA PHE A 96 -0.43 -8.03 3.03
C PHE A 96 -0.99 -7.99 1.61
N GLY A 97 -0.62 -8.98 0.79
CA GLY A 97 -1.03 -9.07 -0.62
C GLY A 97 -0.02 -8.43 -1.58
N ASP A 98 -0.46 -8.24 -2.82
CA ASP A 98 0.38 -7.69 -3.87
C ASP A 98 0.49 -6.16 -3.74
N VAL A 99 1.70 -5.64 -3.94
CA VAL A 99 1.97 -4.20 -4.00
C VAL A 99 2.45 -3.85 -5.40
N THR A 100 1.68 -3.02 -6.10
CA THR A 100 2.03 -2.52 -7.44
C THR A 100 2.35 -1.03 -7.38
N VAL A 101 3.50 -0.64 -7.93
CA VAL A 101 3.93 0.76 -8.07
C VAL A 101 4.01 1.10 -9.56
N HIS A 102 3.20 2.05 -10.02
CA HIS A 102 3.14 2.48 -11.44
C HIS A 102 4.14 3.61 -11.77
N GLY A 103 5.25 3.69 -11.04
CA GLY A 103 6.26 4.74 -11.16
C GLY A 103 7.52 4.38 -10.37
N ASP A 104 8.30 5.38 -10.00
CA ASP A 104 9.56 5.16 -9.29
C ASP A 104 9.33 4.74 -7.83
N LEU A 105 10.09 3.73 -7.38
CA LEU A 105 10.20 3.35 -5.98
C LEU A 105 11.58 3.74 -5.46
N VAL A 106 11.62 4.72 -4.55
CA VAL A 106 12.87 5.19 -3.92
C VAL A 106 12.89 4.79 -2.45
N THR A 107 13.97 4.13 -2.03
CA THR A 107 14.25 3.84 -0.62
C THR A 107 15.46 4.65 -0.16
N THR A 108 15.43 5.18 1.07
CA THR A 108 16.50 6.06 1.59
C THR A 108 17.53 5.34 2.45
N SER A 109 17.26 4.10 2.83
CA SER A 109 18.10 3.32 3.75
C SER A 109 18.48 1.99 3.11
N SER A 110 17.66 0.96 3.28
CA SER A 110 17.88 -0.36 2.70
C SER A 110 16.53 -1.04 2.45
N MET A 111 16.50 -1.88 1.42
CA MET A 111 15.44 -2.85 1.20
C MET A 111 16.03 -4.22 1.54
N VAL A 112 15.52 -4.85 2.61
CA VAL A 112 16.01 -6.15 3.11
C VAL A 112 14.91 -7.18 2.89
N TYR A 113 15.23 -8.26 2.17
CA TYR A 113 14.34 -9.40 1.99
C TYR A 113 14.64 -10.42 3.09
N GLU A 114 13.85 -10.42 4.17
CA GLU A 114 13.96 -11.42 5.23
C GLU A 114 12.81 -12.41 5.06
N THR A 115 13.13 -13.70 4.84
CA THR A 115 12.09 -14.70 4.61
C THR A 115 12.32 -16.00 5.39
N THR A 116 11.25 -16.58 5.92
CA THR A 116 11.14 -18.03 6.18
C THR A 116 10.65 -18.80 4.93
N TYR A 117 10.16 -18.10 3.90
CA TYR A 117 9.65 -18.67 2.65
C TYR A 117 10.57 -18.29 1.48
N SER A 118 11.13 -19.29 0.80
CA SER A 118 12.08 -19.15 -0.31
C SER A 118 11.79 -17.95 -1.21
N SER A 119 12.73 -17.03 -1.26
CA SER A 119 12.63 -15.74 -1.97
C SER A 119 12.75 -15.96 -3.48
N TYR A 120 11.61 -16.06 -4.18
CA TYR A 120 11.58 -16.03 -5.64
C TYR A 120 10.93 -14.73 -6.11
N VAL A 121 11.58 -14.04 -7.06
CA VAL A 121 10.93 -12.97 -7.83
C VAL A 121 10.11 -13.65 -8.92
N ASN A 122 8.78 -13.63 -8.79
CA ASN A 122 7.89 -14.19 -9.80
C ASN A 122 7.75 -13.20 -10.96
N ILE A 123 8.22 -13.59 -12.14
CA ILE A 123 8.10 -12.77 -13.35
C ILE A 123 7.18 -13.51 -14.31
N SER A 124 5.99 -12.97 -14.50
CA SER A 124 5.08 -13.40 -15.54
C SER A 124 5.21 -12.45 -16.72
N THR A 125 5.45 -13.02 -17.89
CA THR A 125 5.33 -12.27 -19.15
C THR A 125 4.24 -12.91 -19.98
N THR A 126 3.49 -12.09 -20.69
CA THR A 126 2.58 -12.55 -21.74
C THR A 126 3.18 -12.11 -23.07
N GLN A 127 3.61 -13.09 -23.87
CA GLN A 127 4.07 -12.88 -25.23
C GLN A 127 3.20 -13.72 -26.16
N ASP A 128 2.64 -13.08 -27.20
CA ASP A 128 1.80 -13.73 -28.21
C ASP A 128 0.64 -14.58 -27.66
N GLY A 129 0.04 -14.15 -26.54
CA GLY A 129 -1.12 -14.81 -25.95
C GLY A 129 -0.83 -16.10 -25.17
N MET A 130 0.44 -16.46 -24.95
CA MET A 130 0.83 -17.56 -24.06
C MET A 130 1.29 -17.02 -22.69
N PHE A 131 0.73 -17.59 -21.62
CA PHE A 131 1.20 -17.38 -20.24
C PHE A 131 2.32 -18.36 -19.94
N GLN A 132 3.55 -17.86 -19.79
CA GLN A 132 4.69 -18.67 -19.37
C GLN A 132 5.10 -18.26 -17.96
N GLN A 133 4.93 -19.17 -17.00
CA GLN A 133 5.42 -19.00 -15.62
C GLN A 133 6.69 -19.84 -15.46
N GLU A 134 7.82 -19.18 -15.23
CA GLU A 134 9.13 -19.82 -15.05
C GLU A 134 9.73 -19.39 -13.72
N VAL A 135 10.15 -20.36 -12.89
CA VAL A 135 10.93 -20.07 -11.68
C VAL A 135 12.37 -19.82 -12.12
N ARG A 136 12.84 -18.59 -11.99
CA ARG A 136 14.21 -18.21 -12.33
C ARG A 136 14.99 -17.82 -11.08
N SER A 137 16.30 -18.03 -11.12
CA SER A 137 17.22 -17.50 -10.10
C SER A 137 17.63 -16.10 -10.52
N PRO A 138 17.08 -15.03 -9.91
CA PRO A 138 17.45 -13.68 -10.26
C PRO A 138 18.91 -13.44 -9.91
N THR A 139 19.63 -12.77 -10.82
CA THR A 139 20.99 -12.30 -10.57
C THR A 139 20.93 -10.80 -10.30
N ILE A 140 21.36 -10.40 -9.11
CA ILE A 140 21.61 -9.00 -8.79
C ILE A 140 22.96 -8.63 -9.42
N THR A 141 22.94 -7.75 -10.42
CA THR A 141 24.16 -7.29 -11.11
C THR A 141 24.21 -5.76 -11.14
N GLY A 142 25.41 -5.20 -11.32
CA GLY A 142 25.60 -3.75 -11.40
C GLY A 142 25.86 -3.04 -10.07
N LEU A 143 26.43 -3.75 -9.09
CA LEU A 143 27.13 -3.15 -7.95
C LEU A 143 28.58 -3.66 -7.99
N ASP A 144 29.55 -2.75 -8.07
CA ASP A 144 30.96 -3.09 -7.95
C ASP A 144 31.62 -2.40 -6.74
N ALA A 145 32.92 -2.59 -6.57
CA ALA A 145 33.65 -2.08 -5.41
C ALA A 145 33.89 -0.56 -5.48
N GLU A 146 33.61 0.07 -6.62
CA GLU A 146 33.84 1.48 -6.89
C GLU A 146 32.60 2.36 -6.59
N ASP A 147 31.42 1.75 -6.39
CA ASP A 147 30.18 2.43 -5.98
C ASP A 147 30.14 2.76 -4.47
N ASP A 148 31.09 3.56 -3.97
CA ASP A 148 31.18 3.96 -2.54
C ASP A 148 30.57 5.35 -2.26
N THR A 149 30.87 6.36 -3.10
CA THR A 149 30.47 7.76 -2.82
C THR A 149 29.88 8.54 -4.00
N THR A 150 30.02 8.04 -5.22
CA THR A 150 29.35 8.57 -6.41
C THR A 150 28.92 7.38 -7.27
N PRO A 151 27.74 6.78 -7.03
CA PRO A 151 27.32 5.60 -7.75
C PRO A 151 27.23 5.91 -9.24
N THR A 152 27.97 5.16 -10.06
CA THR A 152 27.92 5.27 -11.53
C THR A 152 27.20 4.08 -12.16
N SER A 153 27.01 3.01 -11.38
CA SER A 153 26.35 1.79 -11.82
C SER A 153 24.83 1.85 -11.63
N THR A 154 24.12 1.00 -12.38
CA THR A 154 22.67 0.82 -12.28
C THR A 154 22.38 -0.58 -11.75
N LEU A 155 21.72 -0.68 -10.58
CA LEU A 155 21.27 -1.95 -10.01
C LEU A 155 20.20 -2.56 -10.93
N THR A 156 20.54 -3.65 -11.61
CA THR A 156 19.60 -4.38 -12.45
C THR A 156 19.18 -5.66 -11.74
N ILE A 157 17.89 -5.77 -11.43
CA ILE A 157 17.26 -7.03 -10.98
C ILE A 157 16.77 -7.73 -12.25
N ASP A 158 17.65 -8.51 -12.86
CA ASP A 158 17.28 -9.32 -14.02
C ASP A 158 16.40 -10.49 -13.54
N ALA A 159 15.41 -10.83 -14.34
CA ALA A 159 14.65 -12.07 -14.22
C ALA A 159 15.54 -13.31 -14.18
N GLY A 160 16.79 -13.21 -14.63
CA GLY A 160 17.72 -14.31 -14.77
C GLY A 160 17.51 -15.01 -16.11
N THR A 161 18.48 -15.82 -16.51
CA THR A 161 18.42 -16.63 -17.73
C THR A 161 17.54 -17.85 -17.51
N GLY A 162 16.56 -18.07 -18.39
CA GLY A 162 15.77 -19.30 -18.39
C GLY A 162 16.67 -20.53 -18.60
N GLY A 163 16.40 -21.59 -17.84
CA GLY A 163 17.15 -22.83 -17.99
C GLY A 163 16.84 -23.42 -19.36
N GLY A 164 17.86 -23.63 -20.20
CA GLY A 164 17.71 -24.31 -21.48
C GLY A 164 17.24 -25.76 -21.29
N GLY A 165 15.93 -25.96 -21.16
CA GLY A 165 15.25 -27.25 -21.11
C GLY A 165 14.24 -27.34 -22.25
N LYS A 166 14.50 -28.28 -23.17
CA LYS A 166 13.74 -28.49 -24.41
C LYS A 166 12.28 -28.92 -24.15
N GLN A 167 11.46 -28.59 -25.16
CA GLN A 167 10.12 -29.09 -25.46
C GLN A 167 9.77 -30.49 -24.92
N VAL A 168 8.58 -30.61 -24.33
CA VAL A 168 7.57 -31.65 -24.63
C VAL A 168 6.19 -31.01 -24.60
#